data_AF-A0A1D6GMQ3-F1
#
_entry.id   AF-A0A1D6GMQ3-F1
#
_cell.length_a   1.000
_cell.length_b   1.000
_cell.length_c   1.000
_cell.angle_alpha   90.00
_cell.angle_beta   90.00
_cell.angle_gamma   90.00
#
_symmetry.space_group_name_H-M   'P 1'
#
loop_
_entity.id
_entity.type
_entity.pdbx_description
1 polymer ?
#
loop_
_entity_poly.entity_id
_entity_poly.type
_entity_poly.pdbx_seq_one_letter_code
_entity_poly.pdbx_strand_id
1 'polypeptide(L)' 'MVLWVFGYGSLIWNPGFDFDDKILGFIKGYNRTFNLACIDHRGTPEHPARTCTLETDDEAICWGIAYCVKGGPEKELKAM' A
#
# COMPACT_ATOMS: atom_id res chain seq x y z
N MET A 1 0.12 18.80 9.62
CA MET A 1 1.28 18.21 8.91
C MET A 1 0.74 17.56 7.64
N VAL A 2 1.59 17.02 6.78
CA VAL A 2 1.13 16.30 5.57
C VAL A 2 1.80 14.93 5.54
N LEU A 3 0.97 13.87 5.57
CA LEU A 3 1.39 12.49 5.41
C LEU A 3 1.12 12.07 3.97
N TRP A 4 2.05 11.33 3.38
CA TRP A 4 1.85 10.67 2.09
C TRP A 4 1.93 9.16 2.27
N VAL A 5 0.89 8.45 1.82
CA VAL A 5 0.80 6.99 1.89
C VAL A 5 0.90 6.42 0.48
N PHE A 6 1.83 5.50 0.25
CA PHE A 6 2.01 4.86 -1.06
C PHE A 6 1.26 3.53 -1.13
N GLY A 7 0.23 3.47 -1.95
CA GLY A 7 -0.53 2.26 -2.23
C GLY A 7 0.08 1.44 -3.36
N TYR A 8 0.57 0.24 -3.03
CA TYR A 8 1.13 -0.74 -3.98
C TYR A 8 0.27 -2.02 -4.13
N GLY A 9 -0.74 -2.20 -3.28
CA GLY A 9 -1.63 -3.35 -3.27
C GLY A 9 -3.11 -2.95 -3.38
N SER A 10 -3.94 -3.50 -2.50
CA SER A 10 -5.38 -3.20 -2.42
C SER A 10 -5.70 -1.72 -2.31
N LEU A 11 -4.82 -0.94 -1.67
CA LEU A 11 -4.97 0.51 -1.52
C LEU A 11 -5.16 1.24 -2.86
N ILE A 12 -4.65 0.70 -3.97
CA ILE A 12 -4.80 1.30 -5.30
C ILE A 12 -6.29 1.45 -5.70
N TRP A 13 -7.14 0.48 -5.34
CA TRP A 13 -8.58 0.52 -5.65
C TRP A 13 -9.46 0.72 -4.43
N ASN A 14 -8.97 0.42 -3.22
CA ASN A 14 -9.70 0.54 -1.97
C ASN A 14 -8.79 1.06 -0.86
N PRO A 15 -8.59 2.40 -0.76
CA PRO A 15 -7.68 2.99 0.23
C PRO A 15 -8.15 2.81 1.67
N GLY A 16 -9.46 2.80 1.93
CA GLY A 16 -9.99 2.58 3.28
C GLY A 16 -9.84 3.76 4.25
N PHE A 17 -9.37 4.93 3.78
CA PHE A 17 -9.22 6.16 4.57
C PHE A 17 -9.51 7.40 3.72
N ASP A 18 -9.78 8.53 4.39
CA ASP A 18 -9.99 9.82 3.74
C ASP A 18 -8.65 10.46 3.32
N PHE A 19 -8.56 10.89 2.06
CA PHE A 19 -7.39 11.56 1.50
C PHE A 19 -7.79 12.85 0.77
N ASP A 20 -6.87 13.80 0.71
CA ASP A 20 -7.08 15.12 0.12
C ASP A 20 -6.65 15.19 -1.35
N ASP A 21 -5.71 14.34 -1.75
CA ASP A 21 -5.23 14.25 -3.13
C ASP A 21 -4.65 12.86 -3.42
N LYS A 22 -4.56 12.49 -4.70
CA LYS A 22 -3.89 11.25 -5.13
C LYS A 22 -3.13 11.43 -6.44
N ILE A 23 -1.94 10.83 -6.52
CA ILE A 23 -1.07 10.92 -7.68
C ILE A 23 -0.64 9.52 -8.11
N LEU A 24 -0.83 9.19 -9.40
CA LEU A 24 -0.25 8.00 -10.01
C LEU A 24 1.26 8.20 -10.17
N GLY A 25 2.06 7.25 -9.72
CA GLY A 25 3.50 7.31 -9.85
C GLY A 25 4.15 5.97 -9.58
N PHE A 26 5.45 5.98 -9.28
CA PHE A 26 6.18 4.79 -8.90
C PHE A 26 7.24 5.10 -7.84
N ILE A 27 7.63 4.06 -7.11
CA ILE A 27 8.83 4.08 -6.26
C ILE A 27 9.94 3.24 -6.92
N LYS A 28 11.19 3.55 -6.60
CA LYS A 28 12.37 2.80 -7.05
C LYS A 28 12.92 1.95 -5.89
N GLY A 29 13.70 0.93 -6.19
CA GLY A 29 14.34 0.09 -5.17
C GLY A 29 13.42 -1.00 -4.61
N TYR A 30 12.23 -1.17 -5.17
CA TYR A 30 11.24 -2.14 -4.69
C TYR A 30 10.51 -2.83 -5.84
N ASN A 31 10.48 -4.16 -5.77
CA ASN A 31 9.66 -5.01 -6.62
C ASN A 31 8.38 -5.40 -5.88
N ARG A 32 7.26 -5.48 -6.60
CA ARG A 32 5.99 -5.96 -6.05
C ARG A 32 5.88 -7.45 -6.28
N THR A 33 5.82 -8.21 -5.21
CA THR A 33 5.71 -9.66 -5.26
C THR A 33 4.42 -10.13 -4.61
N PHE A 34 3.93 -11.31 -5.03
CA PHE A 34 2.82 -12.00 -4.36
C PHE A 34 3.38 -13.06 -3.40
N ASN A 35 4.29 -12.64 -2.51
CA ASN A 35 5.01 -13.54 -1.61
C ASN A 35 4.54 -13.44 -0.14
N LEU A 36 3.60 -12.55 0.18
CA LEU A 36 3.04 -12.48 1.54
C LEU A 36 1.91 -13.49 1.69
N ALA A 37 1.96 -14.32 2.74
CA ALA A 37 0.86 -15.20 3.09
C ALA A 37 -0.29 -14.41 3.72
N CYS A 38 -1.53 -14.70 3.32
CA CYS A 38 -2.74 -14.09 3.86
C CYS A 38 -3.73 -15.19 4.26
N ILE A 39 -4.16 -15.14 5.52
CA ILE A 39 -4.99 -16.17 6.16
C ILE A 39 -6.35 -15.66 6.66
N ASP A 40 -6.62 -14.37 6.49
CA ASP A 40 -7.74 -13.66 7.11
C ASP A 40 -8.60 -12.83 6.12
N HIS A 41 -8.02 -12.40 5.00
CA HIS A 41 -8.75 -11.64 3.97
C HIS A 41 -8.95 -12.40 2.66
N ARG A 42 -7.91 -13.05 2.15
CA ARG A 42 -7.90 -13.69 0.82
C ARG A 42 -7.72 -15.21 0.88
N GLY A 43 -7.36 -15.75 2.04
CA GLY A 43 -7.20 -17.17 2.29
C GLY A 43 -7.70 -17.54 3.69
N THR A 44 -7.41 -18.75 4.12
CA THR A 44 -7.68 -19.24 5.48
C THR A 44 -6.38 -19.78 6.11
N PRO A 45 -6.35 -20.06 7.43
CA PRO A 45 -5.18 -20.68 8.06
C PRO A 45 -4.78 -22.03 7.43
N GLU A 46 -5.77 -22.82 6.98
CA GLU A 46 -5.55 -24.13 6.35
C GLU A 46 -5.15 -24.00 4.88
N HIS A 47 -5.63 -22.94 4.21
CA HIS A 47 -5.39 -22.67 2.79
C HIS A 47 -4.97 -21.20 2.61
N PRO A 48 -3.71 -20.86 2.95
CA PRO A 48 -3.23 -19.49 2.86
C PRO A 48 -3.19 -19.03 1.40
N ALA A 49 -3.74 -17.84 1.15
CA ALA A 49 -3.58 -17.17 -0.13
C ALA A 49 -2.27 -16.38 -0.15
N ARG A 50 -1.89 -15.92 -1.35
CA ARG A 50 -0.78 -15.00 -1.54
C ARG A 50 -1.28 -13.59 -1.84
N THR A 51 -0.74 -12.60 -1.15
CA THR A 51 -1.04 -11.16 -1.35
C THR A 51 0.23 -10.38 -1.67
N CYS A 52 0.04 -9.15 -2.14
CA CYS A 52 1.13 -8.25 -2.49
C CYS A 52 1.98 -7.90 -1.26
N THR A 53 3.29 -7.86 -1.46
CA THR A 53 4.26 -7.18 -0.59
C THR A 53 5.30 -6.48 -1.47
N LEU A 54 6.17 -5.71 -0.83
CA LEU A 54 7.34 -5.11 -1.46
C LEU A 54 8.60 -5.84 -1.00
N GLU A 55 9.44 -6.23 -1.95
CA GLU A 55 10.78 -6.73 -1.71
C GLU A 55 11.80 -5.74 -2.27
N THR A 56 12.92 -5.54 -1.58
CA THR A 56 13.98 -4.65 -2.03
C THR A 56 14.67 -5.20 -3.27
N ASP A 57 14.78 -4.35 -4.29
CA ASP A 57 15.46 -4.63 -5.55
C ASP A 57 15.89 -3.29 -6.16
N ASP A 58 17.19 -3.01 -6.13
CA ASP A 58 17.77 -1.70 -6.47
C ASP A 58 17.48 -1.27 -7.92
N GLU A 59 17.24 -2.21 -8.83
CA GLU A 59 16.92 -1.94 -10.23
C GLU A 59 15.41 -1.87 -10.49
N ALA A 60 14.59 -2.27 -9.52
CA ALA A 60 13.15 -2.35 -9.69
C ALA A 60 12.43 -0.99 -9.58
N ILE A 61 11.30 -0.93 -10.28
CA ILE A 61 10.28 0.11 -10.10
C ILE A 61 8.94 -0.54 -9.74
N CYS A 62 8.21 0.08 -8.82
CA CYS A 62 6.87 -0.34 -8.46
C CYS A 62 5.88 0.81 -8.66
N TRP A 63 4.97 0.63 -9.61
CA TRP A 63 3.89 1.59 -9.88
C TRP A 63 2.81 1.58 -8.79
N GLY A 64 2.24 2.71 -8.46
CA GLY A 64 1.21 2.79 -7.44
C GLY A 64 0.58 4.16 -7.38
N ILE A 65 -0.14 4.41 -6.29
CA ILE A 65 -0.79 5.69 -6.04
C ILE A 65 -0.23 6.26 -4.73
N ALA A 66 0.24 7.50 -4.76
CA ALA A 66 0.56 8.26 -3.56
C ALA A 66 -0.67 9.06 -3.12
N TYR A 67 -1.15 8.85 -1.90
CA TYR A 67 -2.29 9.56 -1.32
C TYR A 67 -1.80 10.63 -0.36
N CYS A 68 -2.26 11.86 -0.54
CA CYS A 68 -1.99 13.00 0.33
C CYS A 68 -3.01 13.04 1.46
N VAL A 69 -2.56 13.04 2.70
CA VAL A 69 -3.40 13.14 3.90
C VAL A 69 -2.96 14.37 4.68
N LYS A 70 -3.72 15.46 4.53
CA LYS A 70 -3.53 16.72 5.24
C LYS A 70 -4.39 16.73 6.49
N GLY A 71 -3.80 17.07 7.63
CA GLY A 71 -4.54 17.19 8.88
C GLY A 71 -3.66 17.15 10.12
N GLY A 72 -4.28 16.73 11.21
CA GLY A 72 -3.61 16.43 12.48
C GLY A 72 -3.45 14.91 12.70
N PRO A 73 -2.82 14.52 13.83
CA PRO A 73 -2.42 13.14 14.11
C PRO A 73 -3.55 12.11 14.02
N GLU A 74 -4.79 12.48 14.34
CA GLU A 74 -5.94 11.56 14.26
C GLU A 74 -6.24 11.13 12.82
N LYS A 75 -6.15 12.05 11.86
CA LYS A 75 -6.41 11.74 10.45
C LYS A 75 -5.24 10.95 9.84
N GLU A 76 -4.02 11.26 10.25
CA GLU A 76 -2.82 10.52 9.86
C GLU A 76 -2.89 9.06 10.38
N LEU A 77 -3.31 8.86 11.62
CA LEU A 77 -3.44 7.52 12.21
C LEU A 77 -4.46 6.63 11.48
N LYS A 78 -5.54 7.20 10.95
CA LYS A 78 -6.54 6.44 10.17
C LYS A 78 -6.02 5.99 8.80
N ALA A 79 -4.94 6.60 8.31
CA ALA A 79 -4.35 6.29 7.01
C ALA A 79 -3.12 5.36 7.09
N MET A 80 -2.69 5.01 8.31
CA MET A 80 -1.58 4.09 8.60
C MET A 80 -2.10 2.71 8.95
#